data_AF-A0A364NA96-F1
#
_entry.id   AF-A0A364NA96-F1
#
_cell.length_a   1.000
_cell.length_b   1.000
_cell.length_c   1.000
_cell.angle_alpha   90.00
_cell.angle_beta   90.00
_cell.angle_gamma   90.00
#
_symmetry.space_group_name_H-M   'P 1'
#
loop_
_entity.id
_entity.type
_entity.pdbx_description
1 polymer ?
#
loop_
_entity_poly.entity_id
_entity_poly.type
_entity_poly.pdbx_seq_one_letter_code
_entity_poly.pdbx_strand_id
1 'polypeptide(L)'
;MPINPSPRESSLVQWILDLNRRGFPPYIIDVRRMADALLAARGQDPPPPPVGKNWVSRFVNSQSKLQTKWNRKPLDVGCFSPLKRAYGHEIQELARQGVYHIDKIDFLTAYTRIRPAVLTQQNIQAGFQATGLIPPCPERVLSSLTVVRTPSPPGTTADNNVAWTAETPRTIAQLEKQAQHVKDLLHY
;
A
#
# COMPACT_ATOMS: atom_id res chain seq x y z
N MET A 1 -20.02 -19.54 2.85
CA MET A 1 -20.80 -19.60 1.59
C MET A 1 -20.26 -18.52 0.66
N PRO A 2 -19.63 -18.85 -0.48
CA PRO A 2 -19.21 -17.84 -1.44
C PRO A 2 -20.46 -17.25 -2.10
N ILE A 3 -20.64 -15.94 -1.98
CA ILE A 3 -21.75 -15.21 -2.60
C ILE A 3 -21.50 -15.24 -4.11
N ASN A 4 -22.30 -15.99 -4.86
CA ASN A 4 -22.24 -15.97 -6.31
C ASN A 4 -22.54 -14.55 -6.81
N PRO A 5 -21.69 -13.95 -7.65
CA PRO A 5 -21.92 -12.60 -8.12
C PRO A 5 -23.20 -12.55 -8.97
N SER A 6 -23.99 -11.51 -8.75
CA SER A 6 -25.14 -11.17 -9.60
C SER A 6 -24.72 -11.12 -11.10
N PRO A 7 -25.63 -11.36 -12.07
CA PRO A 7 -25.32 -11.27 -13.51
C PRO A 7 -24.61 -9.96 -13.92
N ARG A 8 -24.86 -8.87 -13.19
CA ARG A 8 -24.23 -7.55 -13.39
C ARG A 8 -22.83 -7.45 -12.77
N GLU A 9 -22.64 -8.02 -11.59
CA GLU A 9 -21.30 -8.14 -10.98
C GLU A 9 -20.39 -9.01 -11.85
N SER A 10 -20.96 -10.01 -12.55
CA SER A 10 -20.26 -10.81 -13.55
C SER A 10 -19.79 -9.99 -14.76
N SER A 11 -20.57 -8.98 -15.18
CA SER A 11 -20.18 -8.06 -16.26
C SER A 11 -19.02 -7.14 -15.84
N LEU A 12 -19.04 -6.66 -14.60
CA LEU A 12 -17.93 -5.88 -14.04
C LEU A 12 -16.65 -6.72 -13.89
N VAL A 13 -16.78 -7.98 -13.43
CA VAL A 13 -15.65 -8.93 -13.38
C VAL A 13 -15.08 -9.17 -14.78
N GLN A 14 -15.92 -9.42 -15.79
CA GLN A 14 -15.46 -9.63 -17.17
C GLN A 14 -14.74 -8.41 -17.74
N TRP A 15 -15.28 -7.22 -17.51
CA TRP A 15 -14.63 -5.97 -17.92
C TRP A 15 -13.25 -5.79 -17.28
N ILE A 16 -13.12 -6.05 -15.97
CA ILE A 16 -11.82 -6.00 -15.28
C ILE A 16 -10.83 -7.04 -15.84
N LEU A 17 -11.30 -8.24 -16.17
CA LEU A 17 -10.46 -9.30 -16.74
C LEU A 17 -10.01 -8.97 -18.17
N ASP A 18 -10.89 -8.40 -18.99
CA ASP A 18 -10.58 -7.95 -20.35
C ASP A 18 -9.55 -6.81 -20.35
N LEU A 19 -9.71 -5.83 -19.46
CA LEU A 19 -8.73 -4.76 -19.27
C LEU A 19 -7.35 -5.29 -18.83
N ASN A 20 -7.32 -6.27 -17.93
CA ASN A 20 -6.08 -6.94 -17.54
C ASN A 20 -5.43 -7.68 -18.72
N ARG A 21 -6.20 -8.35 -19.58
CA ARG A 21 -5.67 -9.01 -20.79
C ARG A 21 -5.06 -8.03 -21.79
N ARG A 22 -5.60 -6.81 -21.86
CA ARG A 22 -5.10 -5.73 -22.71
C ARG A 22 -3.90 -4.99 -22.12
N GLY A 23 -3.44 -5.36 -20.92
CA GLY A 23 -2.29 -4.74 -20.26
C GLY A 23 -2.61 -3.45 -19.49
N PHE A 24 -3.89 -3.09 -19.34
CA PHE A 24 -4.33 -1.88 -18.67
C PHE A 24 -5.23 -2.22 -17.47
N PRO A 25 -4.68 -2.75 -16.36
CA PRO A 25 -5.47 -3.01 -15.16
C PRO A 25 -6.19 -1.73 -14.69
N PRO A 26 -7.52 -1.73 -14.49
CA PRO A 26 -8.25 -0.55 -14.05
C PRO A 26 -7.84 -0.17 -12.64
N TYR A 27 -7.83 1.13 -12.30
CA TYR A 27 -7.59 1.57 -10.93
C TYR A 27 -8.87 1.39 -10.08
N ILE A 28 -8.72 1.39 -8.74
CA ILE A 28 -9.85 1.29 -7.80
C ILE A 28 -10.92 2.34 -8.10
N ILE A 29 -10.48 3.54 -8.50
CA ILE A 29 -11.35 4.67 -8.81
C ILE A 29 -12.17 4.38 -10.08
N ASP A 30 -11.58 3.76 -11.09
CA ASP A 30 -12.27 3.43 -12.35
C ASP A 30 -13.30 2.32 -12.13
N VAL A 31 -12.95 1.31 -11.32
CA VAL A 31 -13.89 0.25 -10.93
C VAL A 31 -15.06 0.83 -10.14
N ARG A 32 -14.80 1.78 -9.23
CA ARG A 32 -15.85 2.48 -8.47
C ARG A 32 -16.76 3.28 -9.39
N ARG A 33 -16.20 4.09 -10.29
CA ARG A 33 -16.96 4.88 -11.26
C ARG A 33 -17.82 4.02 -12.17
N MET A 34 -17.28 2.89 -12.65
CA MET A 34 -18.03 1.97 -13.49
C MET A 34 -19.17 1.29 -12.71
N ALA A 35 -18.93 0.90 -11.46
CA ALA A 35 -19.97 0.36 -10.59
C ALA A 35 -21.07 1.38 -10.30
N ASP A 36 -20.70 2.63 -9.99
CA ASP A 36 -21.64 3.74 -9.77
C ASP A 36 -22.45 4.05 -11.05
N ALA A 37 -21.83 4.02 -12.22
CA ALA A 37 -22.49 4.23 -13.51
C ALA A 37 -23.50 3.11 -13.83
N LEU A 38 -23.14 1.85 -13.56
CA LEU A 38 -24.04 0.70 -13.70
C LEU A 38 -25.22 0.75 -12.71
N LEU A 39 -25.01 1.31 -11.52
CA LEU A 39 -26.07 1.55 -10.53
C LEU A 39 -26.99 2.72 -10.92
N ALA A 40 -26.44 3.79 -11.49
CA ALA A 40 -27.21 4.94 -11.97
C ALA A 40 -28.07 4.61 -13.20
N ALA A 41 -27.57 3.75 -14.11
CA ALA A 41 -28.31 3.25 -15.26
C ALA A 41 -29.53 2.36 -14.90
N ARG A 42 -29.77 2.10 -13.60
CA ARG A 42 -30.88 1.29 -13.09
C ARG A 42 -32.25 1.96 -13.21
N GLY A 43 -32.30 3.25 -13.54
CA GLY A 43 -33.56 3.98 -13.75
C GLY A 43 -34.45 4.05 -12.49
N GLN A 44 -33.87 3.89 -11.30
CA GLN A 44 -34.57 4.15 -10.05
C GLN A 44 -34.55 5.66 -9.80
N ASP A 45 -35.72 6.23 -9.53
CA ASP A 45 -35.88 7.62 -9.12
C ASP A 45 -36.39 7.65 -7.67
N PRO A 46 -35.59 8.12 -6.69
CA PRO A 46 -34.24 8.69 -6.83
C PRO A 46 -33.14 7.62 -7.05
N PRO A 47 -31.97 8.01 -7.61
CA PRO A 47 -30.88 7.09 -7.88
C PRO A 47 -30.35 6.44 -6.59
N PRO A 48 -29.95 5.16 -6.65
CA PRO A 48 -29.41 4.48 -5.49
C PRO A 48 -28.11 5.14 -5.02
N PRO A 49 -27.82 5.11 -3.70
CA PRO A 49 -26.61 5.70 -3.15
C PRO A 49 -25.35 5.06 -3.78
N PRO A 50 -24.28 5.85 -4.03
CA PRO A 50 -23.03 5.35 -4.60
C PRO A 50 -22.41 4.24 -3.77
N VAL A 51 -21.60 3.39 -4.40
CA VAL A 51 -20.90 2.32 -3.68
C VAL A 51 -19.97 2.92 -2.61
N GLY A 52 -20.00 2.32 -1.41
CA GLY A 52 -19.21 2.78 -0.28
C GLY A 52 -17.71 2.75 -0.56
N LYS A 53 -16.93 3.59 0.14
CA LYS A 53 -15.47 3.76 -0.05
C LYS A 53 -14.68 2.44 -0.04
N ASN A 54 -15.12 1.47 0.76
CA ASN A 54 -14.46 0.16 0.91
C ASN A 54 -15.07 -0.95 0.04
N TRP A 55 -16.09 -0.63 -0.76
CA TRP A 55 -16.83 -1.63 -1.54
C TRP A 55 -15.93 -2.31 -2.58
N VAL A 56 -15.14 -1.55 -3.33
CA VAL A 56 -14.23 -2.10 -4.35
C VAL A 56 -13.20 -3.04 -3.73
N SER A 57 -12.61 -2.67 -2.60
CA SER A 57 -11.66 -3.54 -1.89
C SER A 57 -12.33 -4.84 -1.42
N ARG A 58 -13.55 -4.78 -0.89
CA ARG A 58 -14.31 -5.98 -0.48
C ARG A 58 -14.72 -6.82 -1.68
N PHE A 59 -15.13 -6.20 -2.79
CA PHE A 59 -15.50 -6.86 -4.03
C PHE A 59 -14.31 -7.61 -4.65
N VAL A 60 -13.16 -6.94 -4.79
CA VAL A 60 -11.93 -7.56 -5.29
C VAL A 60 -11.48 -8.69 -4.36
N ASN A 61 -11.54 -8.50 -3.04
CA ASN A 61 -11.18 -9.53 -2.08
C ASN A 61 -12.15 -10.72 -2.06
N SER A 62 -13.42 -10.50 -2.38
CA SER A 62 -14.45 -11.54 -2.47
C SER A 62 -14.30 -12.41 -3.73
N GLN A 63 -13.69 -11.87 -4.79
CA GLN A 63 -13.54 -12.56 -6.07
C GLN A 63 -12.13 -13.13 -6.23
N SER A 64 -11.96 -14.44 -6.02
CA SER A 64 -10.66 -15.14 -6.16
C SER A 64 -9.99 -14.93 -7.54
N LYS A 65 -10.81 -14.82 -8.60
CA LYS A 65 -10.36 -14.53 -9.98
C LYS A 65 -9.73 -13.15 -10.13
N LEU A 66 -10.19 -12.16 -9.36
CA LEU A 66 -9.64 -10.80 -9.37
C LEU A 66 -8.45 -10.68 -8.43
N GLN A 67 -8.43 -11.40 -7.30
CA GLN A 67 -7.32 -11.39 -6.35
C GLN A 67 -5.96 -11.72 -6.98
N THR A 68 -5.89 -12.77 -7.81
CA THR A 68 -4.64 -13.17 -8.48
C THR A 68 -4.14 -12.14 -9.50
N LYS A 69 -5.03 -11.29 -10.02
CA LYS A 69 -4.70 -10.24 -11.00
C LYS A 69 -4.43 -8.88 -10.35
N TRP A 70 -5.05 -8.62 -9.20
CA TRP A 70 -4.94 -7.36 -8.48
C TRP A 70 -3.73 -7.31 -7.54
N ASN A 71 -3.17 -8.48 -7.17
CA ASN A 71 -2.12 -8.55 -6.17
C ASN A 71 -0.76 -8.10 -6.74
N ARG A 72 -0.43 -6.81 -6.56
CA ARG A 72 0.89 -6.22 -6.84
C ARG A 72 1.93 -6.46 -5.75
N LYS A 73 1.50 -6.87 -4.55
CA LYS A 73 2.38 -7.15 -3.39
C LYS A 73 3.58 -8.06 -3.69
N PRO A 74 3.47 -9.17 -4.45
CA PRO A 74 4.64 -9.99 -4.80
C PRO A 74 5.71 -9.23 -5.58
N LEU A 75 5.32 -8.30 -6.44
CA LEU A 75 6.25 -7.51 -7.22
C LEU A 75 6.91 -6.43 -6.35
N ASP A 76 6.12 -5.81 -5.46
CA ASP A 76 6.61 -4.84 -4.47
C ASP A 76 7.65 -5.47 -3.54
N VAL A 77 7.38 -6.67 -3.02
CA VAL A 77 8.27 -7.40 -2.10
C VAL A 77 9.45 -8.05 -2.84
N GLY A 78 9.18 -8.73 -3.95
CA GLY A 78 10.17 -9.58 -4.61
C GLY A 78 11.10 -8.86 -5.59
N CYS A 79 10.59 -7.94 -6.39
CA CYS A 79 11.39 -7.27 -7.43
C CYS A 79 11.73 -5.83 -7.05
N PHE A 80 10.75 -5.05 -6.59
CA PHE A 80 10.95 -3.62 -6.37
C PHE A 80 11.71 -3.31 -5.08
N SER A 81 11.48 -4.05 -3.99
CA SER A 81 12.20 -3.84 -2.74
C SER A 81 13.71 -4.08 -2.87
N PRO A 82 14.18 -5.18 -3.48
CA PRO A 82 15.60 -5.38 -3.76
C PRO A 82 16.19 -4.34 -4.71
N LEU A 83 15.47 -3.97 -5.77
CA LEU A 83 15.91 -2.92 -6.72
C LEU A 83 16.09 -1.58 -6.03
N LYS A 84 15.11 -1.17 -5.21
CA LYS A 84 15.16 0.08 -4.46
C LYS A 84 16.35 0.12 -3.50
N ARG A 85 16.63 -1.01 -2.82
CA ARG A 85 17.78 -1.13 -1.91
C ARG A 85 19.11 -1.01 -2.65
N ALA A 86 19.29 -1.77 -3.73
CA ALA A 86 20.52 -1.75 -4.51
C ALA A 86 20.76 -0.37 -5.14
N TYR A 87 19.71 0.24 -5.70
CA TYR A 87 19.81 1.60 -6.24
C TYR A 87 20.15 2.62 -5.15
N GLY A 88 19.50 2.53 -3.99
CA GLY A 88 19.80 3.40 -2.85
C GLY A 88 21.26 3.31 -2.40
N HIS A 89 21.85 2.11 -2.42
CA HIS A 89 23.27 1.91 -2.17
C HIS A 89 24.14 2.62 -3.21
N GLU A 90 23.78 2.57 -4.50
CA GLU A 90 24.54 3.28 -5.54
C GLU A 90 24.50 4.80 -5.39
N ILE A 91 23.34 5.35 -5.05
CA ILE A 91 23.22 6.78 -4.79
C ILE A 91 24.04 7.18 -3.57
N GLN A 92 24.10 6.33 -2.55
CA GLN A 92 24.92 6.59 -1.36
C GLN A 92 26.42 6.61 -1.69
N GLU A 93 26.90 5.70 -2.54
CA GLU A 93 28.30 5.72 -2.99
C GLU A 93 28.63 6.93 -3.86
N LEU A 94 27.73 7.30 -4.77
CA LEU A 94 27.88 8.52 -5.59
C LEU A 94 27.93 9.78 -4.71
N ALA A 95 27.06 9.88 -3.71
CA ALA A 95 27.08 10.97 -2.73
C ALA A 95 28.40 11.02 -1.95
N ARG A 96 28.96 9.85 -1.59
CA ARG A 96 30.28 9.74 -0.92
C ARG A 96 31.44 10.21 -1.81
N GLN A 97 31.27 10.11 -3.13
CA GLN A 97 32.22 10.60 -4.15
C GLN A 97 31.99 12.07 -4.53
N GLY A 98 31.03 12.76 -3.90
CA GLY A 98 30.73 14.17 -4.15
C GLY A 98 29.72 14.43 -5.26
N VAL A 99 29.04 13.39 -5.76
CA VAL A 99 27.98 13.52 -6.77
C VAL A 99 26.62 13.63 -6.07
N TYR A 100 26.04 14.84 -6.11
CA TYR A 100 24.75 15.15 -5.46
C TYR A 100 23.59 15.35 -6.43
N HIS A 101 23.89 15.40 -7.74
CA HIS A 101 22.89 15.48 -8.79
C HIS A 101 22.90 14.18 -9.59
N ILE A 102 21.72 13.61 -9.81
CA ILE A 102 21.52 12.36 -10.55
C ILE A 102 20.53 12.67 -11.66
N ASP A 103 21.00 12.61 -12.90
CA ASP A 103 20.15 12.81 -14.06
C ASP A 103 19.56 11.48 -14.58
N LYS A 104 18.91 11.53 -15.74
CA LYS A 104 18.30 10.33 -16.35
C LYS A 104 19.34 9.32 -16.82
N ILE A 105 20.51 9.77 -17.28
CA ILE A 105 21.61 8.92 -17.74
C ILE A 105 22.26 8.23 -16.56
N ASP A 106 22.47 8.94 -15.45
CA ASP A 106 22.98 8.37 -14.20
C ASP A 106 22.04 7.29 -13.68
N PHE A 107 20.72 7.56 -13.68
CA PHE A 107 19.71 6.56 -13.33
C PHE A 107 19.82 5.31 -14.21
N LEU A 108 19.86 5.47 -15.53
CA LEU A 108 19.93 4.34 -16.47
C LEU A 108 21.23 3.55 -16.32
N THR A 109 22.35 4.24 -16.07
CA THR A 109 23.66 3.64 -15.85
C THR A 109 23.66 2.80 -14.57
N ALA A 110 23.21 3.38 -13.45
CA ALA A 110 23.10 2.68 -12.18
C ALA A 110 22.12 1.51 -12.26
N TYR A 111 20.93 1.72 -12.86
CA TYR A 111 19.93 0.68 -13.05
C TYR A 111 20.45 -0.50 -13.89
N THR A 112 21.10 -0.22 -15.02
CA THR A 112 21.66 -1.25 -15.91
C THR A 112 22.69 -2.09 -15.20
N ARG A 113 23.48 -1.48 -14.31
CA ARG A 113 24.50 -2.19 -13.51
C ARG A 113 23.90 -3.07 -12.41
N ILE A 114 22.93 -2.58 -11.65
CA ILE A 114 22.36 -3.33 -10.52
C ILE A 114 21.35 -4.40 -10.96
N ARG A 115 20.65 -4.19 -12.10
CA ARG A 115 19.59 -5.07 -12.58
C ARG A 115 19.98 -6.55 -12.66
N PRO A 116 21.10 -6.96 -13.29
CA PRO A 116 21.46 -8.37 -13.39
C PRO A 116 21.81 -9.01 -12.04
N ALA A 117 22.29 -8.23 -11.07
CA ALA A 117 22.60 -8.72 -9.71
C ALA A 117 21.32 -8.89 -8.86
N VAL A 118 20.32 -8.03 -9.08
CA VAL A 118 19.11 -8.00 -8.27
C VAL A 118 18.00 -8.88 -8.83
N LEU A 119 17.74 -8.79 -10.14
CA LEU A 119 16.66 -9.51 -10.82
C LEU A 119 17.12 -10.88 -11.35
N THR A 120 17.82 -11.65 -10.53
CA THR A 120 18.15 -13.04 -10.86
C THR A 120 16.89 -13.91 -10.74
N GLN A 121 16.85 -15.02 -11.47
CA GLN A 121 15.77 -15.99 -11.37
C GLN A 121 15.56 -16.46 -9.92
N GLN A 122 16.66 -16.69 -9.19
CA GLN A 122 16.63 -17.10 -7.78
C GLN A 122 16.03 -16.02 -6.88
N ASN A 123 16.45 -14.76 -7.00
CA ASN A 123 15.94 -13.66 -6.17
C ASN A 123 14.46 -13.38 -6.44
N ILE A 124 14.04 -13.46 -7.71
CA ILE A 124 12.64 -13.34 -8.09
C ILE A 124 11.84 -14.49 -7.46
N GLN A 125 12.28 -15.74 -7.63
CA GLN A 125 11.59 -16.89 -7.05
C GLN A 125 11.49 -16.79 -5.52
N ALA A 126 12.58 -16.41 -4.84
CA ALA A 126 12.60 -16.23 -3.39
C ALA A 126 11.64 -15.11 -2.93
N GLY A 127 11.57 -14.00 -3.66
CA GLY A 127 10.64 -12.91 -3.39
C GLY A 127 9.17 -13.33 -3.51
N PHE A 128 8.84 -14.09 -4.56
CA PHE A 128 7.49 -14.61 -4.76
C PHE A 128 7.14 -15.73 -3.76
N GLN A 129 8.10 -16.56 -3.35
CA GLN A 129 7.98 -17.53 -2.26
C GLN A 129 7.68 -16.85 -0.92
N ALA A 130 8.35 -15.72 -0.62
CA ALA A 130 8.11 -14.97 0.60
C ALA A 130 6.64 -14.50 0.70
N THR A 131 6.01 -14.21 -0.43
CA THR A 131 4.58 -13.84 -0.49
C THR A 131 3.60 -15.01 -0.52
N GLY A 132 4.08 -16.25 -0.49
CA GLY A 132 3.25 -17.46 -0.50
C GLY A 132 2.52 -17.72 -1.83
N LEU A 133 2.95 -17.08 -2.92
CA LEU A 133 2.33 -17.25 -4.24
C LEU A 133 2.96 -18.37 -5.07
N ILE A 134 4.25 -18.65 -4.89
CA ILE A 134 4.98 -19.69 -5.63
C ILE A 134 5.88 -20.45 -4.65
N PRO A 135 5.70 -21.77 -4.44
CA PRO A 135 4.48 -22.52 -4.76
C PRO A 135 3.27 -21.91 -4.02
N PRO A 136 2.04 -22.06 -4.55
CA PRO A 136 0.85 -21.49 -3.92
C PRO A 136 0.66 -22.07 -2.51
N CYS A 137 0.83 -21.25 -1.48
CA CYS A 137 0.74 -21.62 -0.07
C CYS A 137 -0.30 -20.73 0.64
N PRO A 138 -1.60 -21.11 0.61
CA PRO A 138 -2.69 -20.31 1.18
C PRO A 138 -2.48 -19.95 2.65
N GLU A 139 -1.94 -20.88 3.45
CA GLU A 139 -1.69 -20.69 4.88
C GLU A 139 -0.73 -19.53 5.18
N ARG A 140 0.27 -19.30 4.32
CA ARG A 140 1.22 -18.20 4.49
C ARG A 140 0.59 -16.85 4.16
N VAL A 141 -0.33 -16.82 3.20
CA VAL A 141 -1.12 -15.63 2.89
C VAL A 141 -2.07 -15.31 4.04
N LEU A 142 -2.75 -16.33 4.58
CA LEU A 142 -3.67 -16.19 5.71
C LEU A 142 -2.95 -15.74 7.00
N SER A 143 -1.78 -16.29 7.30
CA SER A 143 -1.01 -15.90 8.49
C SER A 143 -0.47 -14.47 8.42
N SER A 144 -0.19 -13.95 7.22
CA SER A 144 0.18 -12.53 7.03
C SER A 144 -0.98 -11.54 7.18
N LEU A 145 -2.23 -12.02 7.06
CA LEU A 145 -3.45 -11.23 7.26
C LEU A 145 -3.88 -11.16 8.73
N THR A 146 -3.34 -12.04 9.58
CA THR A 146 -3.44 -11.95 11.03
C THR A 146 -2.56 -10.81 11.52
N VAL A 147 -2.94 -9.58 11.17
CA VAL A 147 -2.41 -8.37 11.79
C VAL A 147 -2.64 -8.54 13.28
N VAL A 148 -1.55 -8.70 14.04
CA VAL A 148 -1.54 -8.46 15.48
C VAL A 148 -2.24 -7.13 15.63
N ARG A 149 -3.46 -7.13 16.18
CA ARG A 149 -4.13 -5.91 16.61
C ARG A 149 -3.11 -5.22 17.49
N THR A 150 -2.50 -4.14 16.99
CA THR A 150 -1.72 -3.26 17.85
C THR A 150 -2.66 -2.95 19.01
N PRO A 151 -2.29 -3.32 20.26
CA PRO A 151 -3.13 -3.00 21.39
C PRO A 151 -3.42 -1.51 21.32
N SER A 152 -4.71 -1.15 21.44
CA SER A 152 -5.09 0.25 21.53
C SER A 152 -4.21 0.91 22.58
N PRO A 153 -3.67 2.12 22.32
CA PRO A 153 -2.86 2.81 23.31
C PRO A 153 -3.64 2.87 24.64
N PRO A 154 -2.97 2.66 25.79
CA PRO A 154 -3.64 2.73 27.08
C PRO A 154 -4.37 4.06 27.20
N GLY A 155 -5.65 4.01 27.56
CA GLY A 155 -6.43 5.21 27.82
C GLY A 155 -5.80 5.94 28.99
N THR A 156 -5.39 7.19 28.79
CA THR A 156 -4.83 8.04 29.85
C THR A 156 -5.92 8.31 30.88
N THR A 157 -5.84 7.66 32.04
CA THR A 157 -6.42 8.18 33.27
C THR A 157 -5.57 9.38 33.67
N ALA A 158 -6.18 10.57 33.69
CA ALA A 158 -5.54 11.79 34.14
C ALA A 158 -5.33 11.72 35.67
N ASP A 159 -4.21 11.14 36.09
CA ASP A 159 -3.70 11.30 37.45
C ASP A 159 -2.80 12.55 37.48
N ASN A 160 -3.26 13.56 38.22
CA ASN A 160 -2.71 14.92 38.27
C ASN A 160 -1.39 15.05 39.05
N ASN A 161 -0.49 14.05 39.03
CA ASN A 161 0.74 14.12 39.83
C ASN A 161 1.97 13.43 39.22
N VAL A 162 2.14 13.49 37.90
CA VAL A 162 3.36 13.00 37.23
C VAL A 162 4.20 14.17 36.74
N ALA A 163 5.46 14.20 37.17
CA ALA A 163 6.52 15.07 36.67
C ALA A 163 6.54 15.08 35.13
N TRP A 164 6.76 16.26 34.55
CA TRP A 164 6.61 16.55 33.12
C TRP A 164 7.22 15.45 32.22
N THR A 165 6.39 14.83 31.37
CA THR A 165 6.83 13.89 30.33
C THR A 165 6.62 14.54 28.95
N ALA A 166 7.64 14.44 28.09
CA ALA A 166 7.62 15.02 26.74
C ALA A 166 6.67 14.25 25.81
N GLU A 167 5.37 14.57 25.86
CA GLU A 167 4.41 14.04 24.89
C GLU A 167 4.54 14.73 23.52
N THR A 168 4.34 14.00 22.44
CA THR A 168 4.38 14.53 21.08
C THR A 168 3.16 15.44 20.82
N PRO A 169 3.35 16.73 20.49
CA PRO A 169 2.25 17.65 20.25
C PRO A 169 1.46 17.26 19.00
N ARG A 170 0.13 17.26 19.11
CA ARG A 170 -0.79 16.88 18.02
C ARG A 170 -1.34 18.09 17.25
N THR A 171 -1.02 19.30 17.71
CA THR A 171 -1.45 20.58 17.14
C THR A 171 -0.34 21.62 17.29
N ILE A 172 -0.34 22.63 16.40
CA ILE A 172 0.64 23.73 16.43
C ILE A 172 0.57 24.48 17.77
N ALA A 173 -0.63 24.74 18.29
CA ALA A 173 -0.81 25.40 19.58
C ALA A 173 -0.20 24.60 20.75
N GLN A 174 -0.27 23.26 20.72
CA GLN A 174 0.37 22.42 21.73
C GLN A 174 1.90 22.47 21.64
N LEU A 175 2.44 22.49 20.41
CA LEU A 175 3.88 22.62 20.18
C LEU A 175 4.39 23.96 20.71
N GLU A 176 3.70 25.05 20.41
CA GLU A 176 4.04 26.39 20.90
C GLU A 176 4.01 26.46 22.42
N LYS A 177 2.98 25.89 23.06
CA LYS A 177 2.86 25.84 24.52
C LYS A 177 4.00 25.04 25.17
N GLN A 178 4.37 23.90 24.59
CA GLN A 178 5.50 23.10 25.09
C GLN A 178 6.83 23.83 24.87
N ALA A 179 7.02 24.46 23.71
CA ALA A 179 8.21 25.25 23.42
C ALA A 179 8.36 26.43 24.39
N GLN A 180 7.27 27.11 24.73
CA GLN A 180 7.27 28.19 25.72
C GLN A 180 7.61 27.67 27.12
N HIS A 181 7.02 26.55 27.53
CA HIS A 181 7.30 25.96 28.84
C HIS A 181 8.77 25.51 28.99
N VAL A 182 9.36 24.94 27.93
CA VAL A 182 10.79 24.58 27.90
C VAL A 182 11.67 25.81 27.94
N LYS A 183 11.29 26.90 27.25
CA LYS A 183 11.99 28.20 27.37
C LYS A 183 11.95 28.70 28.81
N ASP A 184 10.78 28.71 29.46
CA ASP A 184 10.63 29.20 30.83
C ASP A 184 11.42 28.35 31.84
N LEU A 185 11.62 27.04 31.58
CA LEU A 185 12.47 26.15 32.40
C LEU A 185 13.98 26.37 32.17
N LEU A 186 14.38 26.81 30.98
CA LEU A 186 15.76 27.11 30.63
C LEU A 186 16.17 28.55 30.99
N HIS A 187 15.19 29.41 31.29
CA HIS A 187 15.39 30.77 31.77
C HIS A 187 15.17 30.85 33.29
N TYR A 188 16.24 30.59 34.05
CA TYR A 188 16.53 31.44 35.21
C TYR A 188 16.72 32.89 34.75
#